data_AF-A0A2J6PNU2-F1
#
_entry.id   AF-A0A2J6PNU2-F1
#
_cell.length_a   1.000
_cell.length_b   1.000
_cell.length_c   1.000
_cell.angle_alpha   90.00
_cell.angle_beta   90.00
_cell.angle_gamma   90.00
#
_symmetry.space_group_name_H-M   'P 1'
#
loop_
_entity.id
_entity.type
_entity.pdbx_description
1 polymer ?
#
loop_
_entity_poly.entity_id
_entity_poly.type
_entity_poly.pdbx_seq_one_letter_code
_entity_poly.pdbx_strand_id
1 'polypeptide(L)'
;MTEQEQQQHARMLLEEENYNEWLIDIRALLQSKKLWQYAKTPLPARPEAPAEDTDTATKQQYIEAIQAYETEVEKHIEATDLVTPLISGNVKRKLILTDFDDINQMIAHLQELYNPASEQIFIQLFQQLFTLTPENLTIDEYLQQVKTLTERIDATNIDLTSDRRTLLILSM
;
A
#
# COMPACT_ATOMS: atom_id res chain seq x y z
N MET A 1 27.27 0.93 13.50
CA MET A 1 26.56 1.34 12.28
C MET A 1 26.24 2.81 12.41
N THR A 2 26.82 3.63 11.55
CA THR A 2 26.65 5.08 11.56
C THR A 2 25.37 5.48 10.82
N GLU A 3 24.83 6.67 11.11
CA GLU A 3 23.63 7.22 10.46
C GLU A 3 23.79 7.32 8.93
N GLN A 4 25.03 7.54 8.46
CA GLN A 4 25.38 7.47 7.04
C GLN A 4 25.35 6.05 6.46
N GLU A 5 25.79 5.03 7.20
CA GLU A 5 25.69 3.63 6.75
C GLU A 5 24.24 3.15 6.71
N GLN A 6 23.39 3.63 7.63
CA GLN A 6 21.94 3.39 7.58
C GLN A 6 21.30 4.05 6.35
N GLN A 7 21.65 5.31 6.04
CA GLN A 7 21.15 6.01 4.86
C GLN A 7 21.67 5.40 3.54
N GLN A 8 22.89 4.87 3.53
CA GLN A 8 23.51 4.31 2.34
C GLN A 8 23.04 2.87 2.07
N HIS A 9 22.80 2.08 3.13
CA HIS A 9 22.14 0.77 3.02
C HIS A 9 20.66 0.90 2.65
N ALA A 10 19.96 1.90 3.20
CA ALA A 10 18.62 2.25 2.75
C ALA A 10 18.63 2.64 1.26
N ARG A 11 19.58 3.47 0.80
CA ARG A 11 19.67 3.85 -0.62
C ARG A 11 19.90 2.70 -1.59
N MET A 12 20.64 1.65 -1.21
CA MET A 12 20.95 0.52 -2.10
C MET A 12 19.82 -0.50 -2.21
N LEU A 13 18.89 -0.56 -1.26
CA LEU A 13 17.70 -1.44 -1.33
C LEU A 13 16.51 -0.81 -2.09
N LEU A 14 16.59 0.49 -2.43
CA LEU A 14 15.48 1.27 -3.02
C LEU A 14 15.51 1.34 -4.56
N GLU A 15 16.45 0.64 -5.21
CA GLU A 15 16.50 0.53 -6.69
C GLU A 15 15.62 -0.61 -7.22
N GLU A 16 15.35 -1.64 -6.41
CA GLU A 16 14.40 -2.70 -6.74
C GLU A 16 13.02 -2.35 -6.17
N GLU A 17 11.99 -2.63 -6.96
CA GLU A 17 10.57 -2.34 -6.71
C GLU A 17 9.99 -3.22 -5.57
N ASN A 18 10.65 -3.29 -4.41
CA ASN A 18 10.23 -4.11 -3.28
C ASN A 18 9.30 -3.34 -2.33
N TYR A 19 8.03 -3.28 -2.73
CA TYR A 19 6.97 -2.61 -1.98
C TYR A 19 6.81 -3.09 -0.53
N ASN A 20 7.09 -4.37 -0.24
CA ASN A 20 6.97 -4.91 1.12
C ASN A 20 8.03 -4.35 2.06
N GLU A 21 9.27 -4.21 1.60
CA GLU A 21 10.34 -3.59 2.39
C GLU A 21 10.07 -2.10 2.62
N TRP A 22 9.59 -1.40 1.60
CA TRP A 22 9.11 -0.02 1.75
C TRP A 22 8.04 0.14 2.81
N LEU A 23 7.02 -0.71 2.77
CA LEU A 23 5.90 -0.60 3.69
C LEU A 23 6.35 -0.84 5.14
N ILE A 24 7.32 -1.73 5.35
CA ILE A 24 7.93 -1.97 6.66
C ILE A 24 8.67 -0.71 7.13
N ASP A 25 9.50 -0.10 6.28
CA ASP A 25 10.28 1.08 6.62
C ASP A 25 9.39 2.32 6.86
N ILE A 26 8.41 2.53 5.99
CA ILE A 26 7.39 3.59 6.13
C ILE A 26 6.63 3.41 7.45
N ARG A 27 6.19 2.19 7.75
CA ARG A 27 5.48 1.90 8.99
C ARG A 27 6.37 2.15 10.20
N ALA A 28 7.61 1.69 10.19
CA ALA A 28 8.55 1.90 11.28
C ALA A 28 8.82 3.40 11.52
N LEU A 29 9.05 4.15 10.44
CA LEU A 29 9.28 5.59 10.47
C LEU A 29 8.07 6.35 11.04
N LEU A 30 6.87 6.11 10.50
CA LEU A 30 5.64 6.75 10.96
C LEU A 30 5.29 6.35 12.40
N GLN A 31 5.50 5.09 12.80
CA GLN A 31 5.27 4.64 14.16
C GLN A 31 6.19 5.36 15.15
N SER A 32 7.46 5.57 14.80
CA SER A 32 8.43 6.29 15.63
C SER A 32 8.02 7.74 15.91
N LYS A 33 7.28 8.35 14.97
CA LYS A 33 6.74 9.72 15.08
C LYS A 33 5.28 9.78 15.56
N LYS A 34 4.67 8.63 15.88
CA LYS A 34 3.24 8.52 16.24
C LYS A 34 2.29 9.02 15.13
N LEU A 35 2.71 8.92 13.87
CA LEU A 35 1.95 9.34 12.70
C LEU A 35 1.30 8.17 11.93
N TRP A 36 1.58 6.92 12.32
CA TRP A 36 1.07 5.73 11.61
C TRP A 36 -0.46 5.66 11.51
N GLN A 37 -1.19 6.30 12.43
CA GLN A 37 -2.65 6.34 12.37
C GLN A 37 -3.17 7.08 11.14
N TYR A 38 -2.51 8.17 10.72
CA TYR A 38 -2.92 9.00 9.59
C TYR A 38 -2.71 8.29 8.24
N ALA A 39 -1.76 7.35 8.17
CA ALA A 39 -1.62 6.49 6.98
C ALA A 39 -2.76 5.49 6.81
N LYS A 40 -3.53 5.20 7.88
CA LYS A 40 -4.61 4.20 7.89
C LYS A 40 -6.01 4.80 7.89
N THR A 41 -6.14 6.03 8.37
CA THR A 41 -7.41 6.74 8.44
C THR A 41 -7.43 7.75 7.32
N PRO A 42 -8.48 7.80 6.48
CA PRO A 42 -8.60 8.84 5.47
C PRO A 42 -8.75 10.21 6.14
N LEU A 43 -8.24 11.26 5.48
CA LEU A 43 -8.47 12.62 5.92
C LEU A 43 -10.00 12.88 5.95
N PRO A 44 -10.57 13.35 7.06
CA PRO A 44 -12.01 13.59 7.16
C PRO A 44 -12.46 14.69 6.19
N ALA A 45 -13.74 14.71 5.84
CA ALA A 45 -14.29 15.80 5.06
C ALA A 45 -14.20 17.13 5.82
N ARG A 46 -13.92 18.22 5.11
CA ARG A 46 -13.87 19.56 5.69
C ARG A 46 -15.26 19.90 6.28
N PRO A 47 -15.33 20.39 7.54
CA PRO A 47 -16.58 20.87 8.11
C PRO A 47 -17.25 21.93 7.24
N GLU A 48 -18.56 21.78 7.02
CA GLU A 48 -19.35 22.75 6.26
C GLU A 48 -19.64 24.00 7.10
N ALA A 49 -19.58 25.17 6.45
CA ALA A 49 -19.90 26.42 7.10
C ALA A 49 -21.39 26.43 7.50
N PRO A 50 -21.73 26.80 8.75
CA PRO A 50 -23.11 26.94 9.16
C PRO A 50 -23.77 28.10 8.42
N ALA A 51 -25.10 28.10 8.34
CA ALA A 51 -25.86 29.20 7.75
C ALA A 51 -25.57 30.55 8.46
N GLU A 52 -25.74 31.67 7.76
CA GLU A 52 -25.39 32.99 8.31
C GLU A 52 -26.17 33.34 9.59
N ASP A 53 -27.42 32.86 9.68
CA ASP A 53 -28.38 33.10 10.76
C ASP A 53 -28.28 32.10 11.94
N THR A 54 -27.29 31.21 11.93
CA THR A 54 -27.14 30.21 12.99
C THR A 54 -26.73 30.83 14.33
N ASP A 55 -27.13 30.18 15.42
CA ASP A 55 -26.83 30.62 16.79
C ASP A 55 -25.33 30.57 17.13
N THR A 56 -24.97 31.27 18.21
CA THR A 56 -23.58 31.40 18.67
C THR A 56 -22.96 30.05 19.06
N ALA A 57 -23.77 29.11 19.57
CA ALA A 57 -23.27 27.80 19.99
C ALA A 57 -22.86 26.94 18.80
N THR A 58 -23.65 26.96 17.73
CA THR A 58 -23.36 26.24 16.48
C THR A 58 -22.18 26.86 15.73
N LYS A 59 -22.07 28.20 15.73
CA LYS A 59 -20.88 28.89 15.22
C LYS A 59 -19.62 28.49 15.99
N GLN A 60 -19.71 28.35 17.31
CA GLN A 60 -18.60 27.91 18.15
C GLN A 60 -18.20 26.45 17.86
N GLN A 61 -19.18 25.55 17.72
CA GLN A 61 -18.93 24.15 17.33
C GLN A 61 -18.24 24.04 15.97
N TYR A 62 -18.64 24.87 14.99
CA TYR A 62 -17.98 24.92 13.69
C TYR A 62 -16.52 25.36 13.80
N ILE A 63 -16.22 26.38 14.60
CA ILE A 63 -14.84 26.86 14.81
C ILE A 63 -13.97 25.75 15.40
N GLU A 64 -14.47 25.04 16.42
CA GLU A 64 -13.77 23.91 17.04
C GLU A 64 -13.57 22.76 16.06
N ALA A 65 -14.58 22.43 15.26
CA ALA A 65 -14.49 21.40 14.22
C ALA A 65 -13.47 21.76 13.13
N ILE A 66 -13.42 23.02 12.70
CA ILE A 66 -12.43 23.50 11.72
C ILE A 66 -11.02 23.44 12.27
N GLN A 67 -10.80 23.87 13.52
CA GLN A 67 -9.48 23.80 14.16
C GLN A 67 -8.99 22.35 14.29
N ALA A 68 -9.89 21.43 14.67
CA ALA A 68 -9.57 20.01 14.72
C ALA A 68 -9.25 19.46 13.33
N TYR A 69 -10.03 19.84 12.31
CA TYR A 69 -9.78 19.47 10.92
C TYR A 69 -8.42 19.97 10.41
N GLU A 70 -8.07 21.23 10.64
CA GLU A 70 -6.78 21.80 10.23
C GLU A 70 -5.60 21.09 10.92
N THR A 71 -5.75 20.76 12.21
CA THR A 71 -4.75 19.95 12.93
C THR A 71 -4.58 18.57 12.30
N GLU A 72 -5.67 17.93 11.88
CA GLU A 72 -5.62 16.63 11.21
C GLU A 72 -4.93 16.73 9.84
N VAL A 73 -5.26 17.76 9.04
CA VAL A 73 -4.60 18.05 7.75
C VAL A 73 -3.10 18.20 7.93
N GLU A 74 -2.66 18.99 8.91
CA GLU A 74 -1.24 19.18 9.21
C GLU A 74 -0.55 17.84 9.53
N LYS A 75 -1.22 16.92 10.23
CA LYS A 75 -0.66 15.61 10.57
C LYS A 75 -0.54 14.70 9.35
N HIS A 76 -1.50 14.76 8.42
CA HIS A 76 -1.44 14.04 7.15
C HIS A 76 -0.30 14.56 6.26
N ILE A 77 -0.12 15.87 6.18
CA ILE A 77 0.99 16.50 5.44
C ILE A 77 2.33 16.15 6.09
N GLU A 78 2.45 16.30 7.42
CA GLU A 78 3.68 15.96 8.17
C GLU A 78 4.10 14.50 7.93
N ALA A 79 3.13 13.57 7.93
CA ALA A 79 3.38 12.16 7.64
C ALA A 79 3.84 11.94 6.19
N THR A 80 3.25 12.67 5.25
CA THR A 80 3.59 12.59 3.82
C THR A 80 4.98 13.12 3.53
N ASP A 81 5.33 14.28 4.09
CA ASP A 81 6.65 14.89 3.99
C ASP A 81 7.74 13.98 4.57
N LEU A 82 7.42 13.25 5.64
CA LEU A 82 8.35 12.32 6.27
C LEU A 82 8.64 11.10 5.39
N VAL A 83 7.62 10.61 4.68
CA VAL A 83 7.71 9.42 3.84
C VAL A 83 8.24 9.72 2.43
N THR A 84 7.90 10.90 1.88
CA THR A 84 8.27 11.32 0.53
C THR A 84 9.76 11.11 0.20
N PRO A 85 10.75 11.41 1.07
CA PRO A 85 12.17 11.16 0.81
C PRO A 85 12.53 9.68 0.64
N LEU A 86 11.79 8.76 1.27
CA LEU A 86 11.97 7.32 1.10
C LEU A 86 11.50 6.84 -0.27
N ILE A 87 10.65 7.64 -0.93
CA ILE A 87 10.07 7.28 -2.21
C ILE A 87 11.07 7.54 -3.34
N SER A 88 11.39 6.51 -4.12
CA SER A 88 12.31 6.60 -5.25
C SER A 88 11.75 7.53 -6.34
N GLY A 89 12.63 8.19 -7.10
CA GLY A 89 12.19 9.10 -8.16
C GLY A 89 11.34 8.42 -9.25
N ASN A 90 11.51 7.11 -9.47
CA ASN A 90 10.68 6.35 -10.40
C ASN A 90 9.25 6.19 -9.89
N VAL A 91 9.08 5.88 -8.60
CA VAL A 91 7.77 5.74 -7.98
C VAL A 91 7.08 7.10 -7.85
N LYS A 92 7.80 8.15 -7.44
CA LYS A 92 7.27 9.52 -7.35
C LYS A 92 6.61 10.00 -8.64
N ARG A 93 7.15 9.61 -9.80
CA ARG A 93 6.61 9.97 -11.11
C ARG A 93 5.29 9.25 -11.45
N LYS A 94 4.96 8.17 -10.74
CA LYS A 94 3.70 7.43 -10.88
C LYS A 94 2.62 7.94 -9.91
N LEU A 95 2.99 8.74 -8.92
CA LEU A 95 2.05 9.38 -7.97
C LEU A 95 1.48 10.67 -8.57
N ILE A 96 0.28 11.04 -8.13
CA ILE A 96 -0.38 12.31 -8.48
C ILE A 96 -0.14 13.36 -7.40
N LEU A 97 -0.31 14.64 -7.74
CA LEU A 97 -0.02 15.75 -6.82
C LEU A 97 -0.77 15.64 -5.49
N THR A 98 -2.02 15.19 -5.51
CA THR A 98 -2.86 15.04 -4.31
C THR A 98 -2.37 13.96 -3.36
N ASP A 99 -1.56 12.99 -3.84
CA ASP A 99 -0.95 11.99 -2.96
C ASP A 99 0.03 12.64 -1.98
N PHE A 100 0.60 13.80 -2.32
CA PHE A 100 1.56 14.49 -1.48
C PHE A 100 0.93 15.34 -0.37
N ASP A 101 -0.40 15.48 -0.37
CA ASP A 101 -1.15 16.21 0.66
C ASP A 101 -1.78 15.26 1.70
N ASP A 102 -1.89 13.97 1.38
CA ASP A 102 -2.56 12.97 2.21
C ASP A 102 -1.81 11.63 2.18
N ILE A 103 -1.15 11.29 3.29
CA ILE A 103 -0.41 10.04 3.46
C ILE A 103 -1.29 8.81 3.25
N ASN A 104 -2.59 8.87 3.57
CA ASN A 104 -3.49 7.75 3.34
C ASN A 104 -3.69 7.51 1.84
N GLN A 105 -3.89 8.58 1.06
CA GLN A 105 -3.98 8.50 -0.40
C GLN A 105 -2.68 8.03 -1.01
N MET A 106 -1.54 8.57 -0.57
CA MET A 106 -0.23 8.11 -1.03
C MET A 106 -0.05 6.61 -0.82
N ILE A 107 -0.37 6.10 0.37
CA ILE A 107 -0.24 4.68 0.68
C ILE A 107 -1.23 3.83 -0.12
N ALA A 108 -2.46 4.30 -0.31
CA ALA A 108 -3.46 3.61 -1.13
C ALA A 108 -3.02 3.53 -2.60
N HIS A 109 -2.49 4.61 -3.17
CA HIS A 109 -2.02 4.62 -4.55
C HIS A 109 -0.73 3.81 -4.71
N LEU A 110 0.20 3.86 -3.75
CA LEU A 110 1.35 2.96 -3.70
C LEU A 110 0.91 1.48 -3.62
N GLN A 111 -0.13 1.18 -2.83
CA GLN A 111 -0.75 -0.14 -2.82
C GLN A 111 -1.28 -0.52 -4.20
N GLU A 112 -2.01 0.34 -4.88
CA GLU A 112 -2.50 0.04 -6.23
C GLU A 112 -1.37 -0.17 -7.24
N LEU A 113 -0.28 0.60 -7.14
CA LEU A 113 0.87 0.49 -8.03
C LEU A 113 1.66 -0.81 -7.87
N TYR A 114 1.69 -1.37 -6.65
CA TYR A 114 2.58 -2.49 -6.30
C TYR A 114 1.88 -3.74 -5.77
N ASN A 115 0.59 -3.64 -5.48
CA ASN A 115 -0.25 -4.74 -5.03
C ASN A 115 -1.44 -4.83 -5.98
N PRO A 116 -1.26 -5.36 -7.20
CA PRO A 116 -2.42 -5.77 -7.94
C PRO A 116 -2.94 -7.02 -7.21
N ALA A 117 -4.24 -7.09 -6.89
CA ALA A 117 -4.86 -8.30 -6.36
C ALA A 117 -4.46 -9.58 -7.16
N SER A 118 -3.99 -9.42 -8.39
CA SER A 118 -3.38 -10.44 -9.22
C SER A 118 -2.13 -11.11 -8.63
N GLU A 119 -1.25 -10.47 -7.84
CA GLU A 119 -0.05 -11.14 -7.28
C GLU A 119 -0.39 -12.14 -6.17
N GLN A 120 -1.30 -11.78 -5.26
CA GLN A 120 -1.83 -12.73 -4.28
C GLN A 120 -2.62 -13.85 -4.95
N ILE A 121 -3.46 -13.51 -5.93
CA ILE A 121 -4.21 -14.51 -6.72
C ILE A 121 -3.23 -15.42 -7.47
N PHE A 122 -2.16 -14.88 -8.04
CA PHE A 122 -1.12 -15.62 -8.75
C PHE A 122 -0.41 -16.62 -7.82
N ILE A 123 0.06 -16.17 -6.64
CA ILE A 123 0.70 -17.06 -5.66
C ILE A 123 -0.26 -18.16 -5.22
N GLN A 124 -1.51 -17.81 -4.89
CA GLN A 124 -2.53 -18.76 -4.46
C GLN A 124 -2.87 -19.79 -5.56
N LEU A 125 -2.98 -19.35 -6.82
CA LEU A 125 -3.25 -20.24 -7.95
C LEU A 125 -2.06 -21.17 -8.24
N PHE A 126 -0.83 -20.66 -8.13
CA PHE A 126 0.37 -21.49 -8.28
C PHE A 126 0.49 -22.53 -7.17
N GLN A 127 0.18 -22.18 -5.92
CA GLN A 127 0.13 -23.14 -4.82
C GLN A 127 -0.92 -24.23 -5.08
N GLN A 128 -2.12 -23.85 -5.54
CA GLN A 128 -3.16 -24.81 -5.92
C GLN A 128 -2.68 -25.74 -7.04
N LEU A 129 -1.96 -25.21 -8.04
CA LEU A 129 -1.41 -26.02 -9.13
C LEU A 129 -0.36 -27.01 -8.64
N PHE A 130 0.56 -26.60 -7.76
CA PHE A 130 1.62 -27.47 -7.23
C PHE A 130 1.12 -28.49 -6.20
N THR A 131 0.05 -28.18 -5.48
CA THR A 131 -0.58 -29.09 -4.50
C THR A 131 -1.62 -30.02 -5.12
N LEU A 132 -1.98 -29.81 -6.39
CA LEU A 132 -2.95 -30.63 -7.10
C LEU A 132 -2.38 -32.05 -7.34
N THR A 133 -2.90 -33.03 -6.61
CA THR A 133 -2.56 -34.45 -6.79
C THR A 133 -3.68 -35.21 -7.50
N PRO A 134 -3.36 -36.25 -8.28
CA PRO A 134 -4.35 -37.08 -8.96
C PRO A 134 -5.06 -38.08 -8.03
N GLU A 135 -4.74 -38.10 -6.73
CA GLU A 135 -5.13 -39.18 -5.80
C GLU A 135 -6.64 -39.42 -5.68
N ASN A 136 -7.47 -38.42 -6.04
CA ASN A 136 -8.94 -38.51 -5.99
C ASN A 136 -9.64 -38.01 -7.26
N LEU A 137 -8.93 -37.94 -8.39
CA LEU A 137 -9.45 -37.41 -9.65
C LEU A 137 -9.27 -38.42 -10.77
N THR A 138 -10.24 -38.49 -11.69
CA THR A 138 -9.99 -39.13 -12.98
C THR A 138 -8.96 -38.32 -13.77
N ILE A 139 -8.31 -38.97 -14.75
CA ILE A 139 -7.30 -38.30 -15.59
C ILE A 139 -7.91 -37.07 -16.28
N ASP A 140 -9.14 -37.17 -16.77
CA ASP A 140 -9.82 -36.06 -17.45
C ASP A 140 -10.13 -34.91 -16.48
N GLU A 141 -10.59 -35.20 -15.26
CA GLU A 141 -10.84 -34.19 -14.23
C GLU A 141 -9.55 -33.50 -13.76
N TYR A 142 -8.47 -34.26 -13.61
CA TYR A 142 -7.16 -33.72 -13.25
C TYR A 142 -6.64 -32.76 -14.34
N LEU A 143 -6.65 -33.19 -15.61
CA LEU A 143 -6.22 -32.37 -16.74
C LEU A 143 -7.08 -31.10 -16.89
N GLN A 144 -8.38 -31.20 -16.64
CA GLN A 144 -9.28 -30.06 -16.69
C GLN A 144 -9.01 -29.06 -15.56
N GLN A 145 -8.68 -29.53 -14.36
CA GLN A 145 -8.28 -28.66 -13.25
C GLN A 145 -6.92 -27.99 -13.50
N VAL A 146 -5.92 -28.72 -14.01
CA VAL A 146 -4.63 -28.15 -14.43
C VAL A 146 -4.83 -27.05 -15.48
N LYS A 147 -5.63 -27.31 -16.51
CA LYS A 147 -5.93 -26.34 -17.56
C LYS A 147 -6.59 -25.09 -16.98
N THR A 148 -7.60 -25.25 -16.13
CA THR A 148 -8.32 -24.13 -15.51
C THR A 148 -7.41 -23.28 -14.63
N LEU A 149 -6.54 -23.90 -13.83
CA LEU A 149 -5.58 -23.18 -12.99
C LEU A 149 -4.55 -22.44 -13.84
N THR A 150 -4.04 -23.06 -14.91
CA THR A 150 -3.08 -22.43 -15.82
C THR A 150 -3.68 -21.23 -16.54
N GLU A 151 -4.89 -21.35 -17.09
CA GLU A 151 -5.59 -20.23 -17.74
C GLU A 151 -5.86 -19.07 -16.77
N ARG A 152 -6.17 -19.37 -15.50
CA ARG A 152 -6.36 -18.35 -14.46
C ARG A 152 -5.04 -17.70 -14.03
N ILE A 153 -3.94 -18.44 -14.02
CA ILE A 153 -2.59 -17.91 -13.79
C ILE A 153 -2.22 -16.98 -14.94
N ASP A 154 -2.41 -17.38 -16.19
CA ASP A 154 -2.12 -16.56 -17.36
C ASP A 154 -2.95 -15.27 -17.36
N ALA A 155 -4.22 -15.35 -16.93
CA ALA A 155 -5.09 -14.18 -16.79
C ALA A 155 -4.63 -13.16 -15.74
N THR A 156 -3.68 -13.52 -14.85
CA THR A 156 -3.08 -12.56 -13.92
C THR A 156 -2.05 -11.64 -14.57
N ASN A 157 -1.58 -11.95 -15.79
CA ASN A 157 -0.55 -11.22 -16.53
C ASN A 157 0.75 -10.99 -15.75
N ILE A 158 1.12 -11.91 -14.86
CA ILE A 158 2.33 -11.82 -14.04
C ILE A 158 3.42 -12.75 -14.57
N ASP A 159 4.58 -12.16 -14.89
CA ASP A 159 5.79 -12.91 -15.27
C ASP A 159 6.52 -13.48 -14.05
N LEU A 160 7.03 -14.71 -14.19
CA LEU A 160 7.64 -15.48 -13.10
C LEU A 160 9.15 -15.14 -12.96
N THR A 161 9.42 -13.97 -12.36
CA THR A 161 10.78 -13.43 -12.09
C THR A 161 11.49 -14.17 -10.94
N SER A 162 12.79 -13.89 -10.73
CA SER A 162 13.57 -14.47 -9.64
C SER A 162 12.96 -14.20 -8.26
N ASP A 163 12.51 -12.98 -8.01
CA ASP A 163 11.96 -12.59 -6.69
C ASP A 163 10.59 -13.23 -6.46
N ARG A 164 9.79 -13.35 -7.52
CA ARG A 164 8.49 -14.04 -7.46
C ARG A 164 8.65 -15.54 -7.22
N ARG A 165 9.71 -16.17 -7.73
CA ARG A 165 10.07 -17.56 -7.38
C ARG A 165 10.43 -17.69 -5.91
N THR A 166 11.21 -16.75 -5.38
CA THR A 166 11.58 -16.72 -3.97
C THR A 166 10.34 -16.56 -3.08
N LEU A 167 9.42 -15.66 -3.43
CA LEU A 167 8.13 -15.52 -2.74
C LEU A 167 7.29 -16.79 -2.82
N LEU A 168 7.26 -17.45 -3.98
CA LEU A 168 6.56 -18.71 -4.16
C LEU A 168 7.12 -19.80 -3.22
N ILE A 169 8.45 -19.96 -3.19
CA ILE A 169 9.15 -20.94 -2.35
C ILE A 169 8.93 -20.65 -0.86
N LEU A 170 8.91 -19.39 -0.44
CA LEU A 170 8.67 -19.01 0.96
C LEU A 170 7.20 -19.17 1.38
N SER A 171 6.28 -19.26 0.40
CA SER A 171 4.84 -19.37 0.63
C SER A 171 4.32 -20.82 0.62
N MET A 172 5.12 -21.78 0.15
CA MET A 172 4.84 -23.23 0.15
C MET A 172 5.42 -23.91 1.39
#